data_AF-A0A926MSQ9-F1
#
_entry.id   AF-A0A926MSQ9-F1
#
_cell.length_a   1.000
_cell.length_b   1.000
_cell.length_c   1.000
_cell.angle_alpha   90.00
_cell.angle_beta   90.00
_cell.angle_gamma   90.00
#
_symmetry.space_group_name_H-M   'P 1'
#
loop_
_entity.id
_entity.type
_entity.pdbx_description
1 polymer ?
#
loop_
_entity_poly.entity_id
_entity_poly.type
_entity_poly.pdbx_seq_one_letter_code
_entity_poly.pdbx_strand_id
1 'polypeptide(L)'
;MKKIIKLTLLIYLPINILNYSFGNENFFNKGLKLYNEKKYEDARFMFERSLVFNPKDSNSYLYLAKIYNIEEDQNKEEKNLEATLLIEPNNEEAILMTMKIALEKSNYSKVKDLSKTFNEVCKKLCDENKSILETLSNIEPKNNES
;
A
#
# COMPACT_ATOMS: atom_id res chain seq x y z
N MET A 1 3.58 -54.77 -28.48
CA MET A 1 2.86 -54.16 -27.33
C MET A 1 3.79 -53.40 -26.38
N LYS A 2 4.79 -54.02 -25.74
CA LYS A 2 5.72 -53.34 -24.80
C LYS A 2 6.52 -52.15 -25.40
N LYS A 3 6.85 -52.18 -26.70
CA LYS A 3 7.54 -51.06 -27.39
C LYS A 3 6.64 -49.83 -27.62
N ILE A 4 5.34 -50.04 -27.86
CA ILE A 4 4.36 -48.96 -28.06
C ILE A 4 4.06 -48.26 -26.73
N ILE A 5 3.97 -49.03 -25.62
CA ILE A 5 3.77 -48.49 -24.26
C ILE A 5 4.95 -47.62 -23.80
N LYS A 6 6.19 -48.01 -24.16
CA LYS A 6 7.38 -47.17 -23.89
C LYS A 6 7.37 -45.87 -24.71
N LEU A 7 6.87 -45.92 -25.95
CA LEU A 7 6.79 -44.74 -26.82
C LEU A 7 5.73 -43.75 -26.33
N THR A 8 4.59 -44.24 -25.83
CA THR A 8 3.55 -43.38 -25.25
C THR A 8 4.01 -42.70 -23.97
N LEU A 9 4.75 -43.39 -23.08
CA LEU A 9 5.31 -42.79 -21.85
C LEU A 9 6.32 -41.67 -22.15
N LEU A 10 7.07 -41.79 -23.26
CA LEU A 10 8.06 -40.80 -23.68
C LEU A 10 7.42 -39.51 -24.23
N ILE A 11 6.19 -39.61 -24.75
CA ILE A 11 5.41 -38.47 -25.27
C ILE A 11 4.70 -37.69 -24.13
N TYR A 12 4.31 -38.36 -23.04
CA TYR A 12 3.64 -37.71 -21.90
C TYR A 12 4.60 -37.00 -20.93
N LEU A 13 5.90 -37.37 -20.93
CA LEU A 13 6.90 -36.76 -20.07
C LEU A 13 7.16 -35.25 -20.38
N PRO A 14 7.26 -34.79 -21.65
CA PRO A 14 7.45 -33.37 -21.95
C PRO A 14 6.22 -32.48 -21.75
N ILE A 15 5.00 -33.03 -21.66
CA ILE A 15 3.76 -32.24 -21.53
C ILE A 15 3.65 -31.56 -20.16
N ASN A 16 4.28 -32.12 -19.12
CA ASN A 16 4.27 -31.56 -17.76
C ASN A 16 5.37 -30.53 -17.49
N ILE A 17 6.34 -30.37 -18.41
CA ILE A 17 7.53 -29.51 -18.21
C ILE A 17 7.40 -28.14 -18.88
N LEU A 18 6.31 -27.88 -19.61
CA LEU A 18 6.12 -26.64 -20.40
C LEU A 18 5.23 -25.58 -19.74
N ASN A 19 4.87 -25.72 -18.46
CA ASN A 19 4.17 -24.66 -17.71
C ASN A 19 5.14 -23.68 -17.03
N TYR A 20 6.23 -23.29 -17.71
CA TYR A 20 7.03 -22.15 -17.27
C TYR A 20 6.37 -20.87 -17.77
N SER A 21 5.43 -20.34 -16.97
CA SER A 21 5.00 -18.95 -17.13
C SER A 21 6.12 -18.03 -16.66
N PHE A 22 6.96 -17.58 -17.59
CA PHE A 22 7.99 -16.57 -17.33
C PHE A 22 7.35 -15.18 -17.26
N GLY A 23 6.61 -14.92 -16.18
CA GLY A 23 6.01 -13.62 -15.93
C GLY A 23 6.99 -12.71 -15.19
N ASN A 24 7.97 -12.13 -15.89
CA ASN A 24 8.79 -11.03 -15.34
C ASN A 24 8.04 -9.68 -15.38
N GLU A 25 6.70 -9.72 -15.35
CA GLU A 25 5.86 -8.52 -15.40
C GLU A 25 5.82 -7.92 -13.99
N ASN A 26 6.43 -6.75 -13.83
CA ASN A 26 6.36 -6.01 -12.59
C ASN A 26 4.96 -5.36 -12.47
N PHE A 27 4.03 -6.07 -11.83
CA PHE A 27 2.64 -5.63 -11.65
C PHE A 27 2.55 -4.29 -10.93
N PHE A 28 3.41 -4.03 -9.95
CA PHE A 28 3.48 -2.72 -9.28
C PHE A 28 3.75 -1.59 -10.27
N ASN A 29 4.78 -1.71 -11.12
CA ASN A 29 5.11 -0.66 -12.10
C ASN A 29 3.97 -0.42 -13.10
N LYS A 30 3.25 -1.47 -13.47
CA LYS A 30 2.07 -1.35 -14.33
C LYS A 30 0.92 -0.65 -13.60
N GLY A 31 0.66 -1.02 -12.35
CA GLY A 31 -0.30 -0.34 -11.47
C GLY A 31 0.03 1.14 -11.31
N LEU A 32 1.30 1.47 -11.06
CA LEU A 32 1.78 2.83 -10.96
C LEU A 32 1.54 3.64 -12.24
N LYS A 33 1.82 3.06 -13.41
CA LYS A 33 1.52 3.70 -14.69
C LYS A 33 0.01 3.98 -14.84
N LEU A 34 -0.83 3.01 -14.55
CA LEU A 34 -2.30 3.15 -14.63
C LEU A 34 -2.83 4.16 -13.63
N TYR A 35 -2.28 4.20 -12.41
CA TYR A 35 -2.60 5.18 -11.38
C TYR A 35 -2.30 6.61 -11.86
N ASN A 36 -1.13 6.81 -12.48
CA ASN A 36 -0.75 8.11 -13.06
C ASN A 36 -1.63 8.50 -14.26
N GLU A 37 -2.15 7.52 -15.01
CA GLU A 37 -3.17 7.71 -16.04
C GLU A 37 -4.59 7.89 -15.48
N LYS A 38 -4.76 7.90 -14.14
CA LYS A 38 -6.04 8.00 -13.41
C LYS A 38 -7.01 6.84 -13.69
N LYS A 39 -6.50 5.70 -14.15
CA LYS A 39 -7.27 4.46 -14.32
C LYS A 39 -7.24 3.67 -13.02
N TYR A 40 -7.94 4.18 -12.00
CA TYR A 40 -7.82 3.68 -10.63
C TYR A 40 -8.27 2.22 -10.47
N GLU A 41 -9.33 1.81 -11.15
CA GLU A 41 -9.79 0.41 -11.19
C GLU A 41 -8.72 -0.55 -11.70
N ASP A 42 -8.15 -0.25 -12.87
CA ASP A 42 -7.08 -1.07 -13.46
C ASP A 42 -5.81 -1.03 -12.61
N ALA A 43 -5.50 0.14 -12.03
CA ALA A 43 -4.35 0.30 -11.14
C ALA A 43 -4.48 -0.56 -9.89
N ARG A 44 -5.65 -0.53 -9.23
CA ARG A 44 -5.97 -1.38 -8.08
C ARG A 44 -5.78 -2.84 -8.43
N PHE A 45 -6.34 -3.30 -9.54
CA PHE A 45 -6.20 -4.69 -9.97
C PHE A 45 -4.72 -5.09 -10.14
N MET A 46 -3.88 -4.20 -10.67
CA MET A 46 -2.45 -4.48 -10.80
C MET A 46 -1.71 -4.45 -9.44
N PHE A 47 -2.06 -3.56 -8.52
CA PHE A 47 -1.49 -3.57 -7.17
C PHE A 47 -1.89 -4.83 -6.38
N GLU A 48 -3.15 -5.25 -6.47
CA GLU A 48 -3.62 -6.51 -5.87
C GLU A 48 -2.87 -7.71 -6.45
N ARG A 49 -2.67 -7.76 -7.77
CA ARG A 49 -1.82 -8.78 -8.40
C ARG A 49 -0.38 -8.70 -7.94
N SER A 50 0.19 -7.52 -7.75
CA SER A 50 1.54 -7.35 -7.19
C SER A 50 1.64 -8.03 -5.84
N LEU A 51 0.64 -7.85 -4.97
CA LEU A 51 0.58 -8.44 -3.64
C LEU A 51 0.41 -9.97 -3.65
N VAL A 52 -0.19 -10.56 -4.68
CA VAL A 52 -0.24 -12.02 -4.85
C VAL A 52 1.18 -12.61 -4.99
N PHE A 53 2.07 -11.91 -5.70
CA PHE A 53 3.45 -12.37 -5.92
C PHE A 53 4.42 -11.89 -4.85
N ASN A 54 4.21 -10.68 -4.32
CA ASN A 54 4.99 -10.11 -3.23
C ASN A 54 4.07 -9.52 -2.15
N PRO A 55 3.61 -10.34 -1.19
CA PRO A 55 2.73 -9.89 -0.11
C PRO A 55 3.32 -8.84 0.83
N LYS A 56 4.64 -8.58 0.74
CA LYS A 56 5.37 -7.60 1.55
C LYS A 56 5.75 -6.34 0.77
N ASP A 57 5.10 -6.07 -0.37
CA ASP A 57 5.31 -4.83 -1.10
C ASP A 57 4.56 -3.66 -0.44
N SER A 58 5.25 -2.90 0.41
CA SER A 58 4.69 -1.74 1.12
C SER A 58 4.11 -0.69 0.15
N ASN A 59 4.72 -0.52 -1.03
CA ASN A 59 4.27 0.44 -2.02
C ASN A 59 2.94 0.03 -2.64
N SER A 60 2.73 -1.26 -2.91
CA SER A 60 1.44 -1.74 -3.43
C SER A 60 0.29 -1.43 -2.45
N TYR A 61 0.49 -1.67 -1.16
CA TYR A 61 -0.49 -1.26 -0.14
C TYR A 61 -0.66 0.27 -0.08
N LEU A 62 0.42 1.04 -0.16
CA LEU A 62 0.35 2.50 -0.10
C LEU A 62 -0.47 3.08 -1.26
N TYR A 63 -0.28 2.56 -2.49
CA TYR A 63 -1.06 3.00 -3.64
C TYR A 63 -2.51 2.51 -3.59
N LEU A 64 -2.78 1.34 -3.01
CA LEU A 64 -4.16 0.93 -2.72
C LEU A 64 -4.83 1.89 -1.73
N ALA A 65 -4.13 2.31 -0.67
CA ALA A 65 -4.65 3.33 0.25
C ALA A 65 -4.98 4.65 -0.47
N LYS A 66 -4.10 5.13 -1.35
CA LYS A 66 -4.36 6.34 -2.16
C LYS A 66 -5.59 6.20 -3.05
N ILE A 67 -5.79 5.03 -3.66
CA ILE A 67 -6.99 4.76 -4.47
C ILE A 67 -8.23 4.79 -3.59
N TYR A 68 -8.21 4.13 -2.43
CA TYR A 68 -9.37 4.12 -1.53
C TYR A 68 -9.67 5.49 -0.92
N ASN A 69 -8.67 6.34 -0.72
CA ASN A 69 -8.87 7.75 -0.37
C ASN A 69 -9.65 8.49 -1.49
N ILE A 70 -9.26 8.32 -2.75
CA ILE A 70 -9.96 8.91 -3.90
C ILE A 70 -11.42 8.41 -4.01
N GLU A 71 -11.67 7.16 -3.61
CA GLU A 71 -12.99 6.55 -3.59
C GLU A 71 -13.80 6.85 -2.32
N GLU A 72 -13.23 7.61 -1.37
CA GLU A 72 -13.82 7.91 -0.07
C GLU A 72 -14.13 6.65 0.78
N ASP A 73 -13.47 5.51 0.50
CA ASP A 73 -13.55 4.28 1.28
C ASP A 73 -12.50 4.29 2.41
N GLN A 74 -12.77 5.12 3.42
CA GLN A 74 -11.84 5.34 4.55
C GLN A 74 -11.47 4.04 5.29
N ASN A 75 -12.40 3.07 5.36
CA ASN A 75 -12.15 1.78 6.00
C ASN A 75 -11.07 0.97 5.29
N LYS A 76 -11.07 0.95 3.95
CA LYS A 76 -10.04 0.26 3.19
C LYS A 76 -8.76 1.08 3.09
N GLU A 77 -8.84 2.40 3.03
CA GLU A 77 -7.68 3.27 3.13
C GLU A 77 -6.87 2.96 4.40
N GLU A 78 -7.50 3.01 5.58
CA GLU A 78 -6.83 2.77 6.85
C GLU A 78 -6.21 1.38 6.94
N LYS A 79 -6.89 0.34 6.46
CA LYS A 79 -6.35 -1.04 6.45
C LYS A 79 -5.09 -1.15 5.59
N ASN A 80 -5.07 -0.47 4.44
CA ASN A 80 -3.91 -0.49 3.55
C ASN A 80 -2.76 0.36 4.13
N LEU A 81 -3.05 1.50 4.75
CA LEU A 81 -2.04 2.29 5.47
C LEU A 81 -1.43 1.52 6.65
N GLU A 82 -2.26 0.80 7.42
CA GLU A 82 -1.78 -0.08 8.49
C GLU A 82 -0.85 -1.16 7.95
N ALA A 83 -1.21 -1.81 6.84
CA ALA A 83 -0.35 -2.79 6.18
C ALA A 83 0.97 -2.17 5.69
N THR A 84 0.93 -0.98 5.09
CA THR A 84 2.13 -0.24 4.68
C THR A 84 3.04 0.02 5.87
N LEU A 85 2.52 0.55 6.98
CA LEU A 85 3.30 0.89 8.17
C LEU A 85 3.78 -0.34 8.95
N LEU A 86 3.08 -1.47 8.87
CA LEU A 86 3.54 -2.73 9.44
C LEU A 86 4.77 -3.26 8.71
N ILE A 87 4.83 -3.10 7.38
CA ILE A 87 5.94 -3.56 6.53
C ILE A 87 7.09 -2.54 6.53
N GLU A 88 6.76 -1.26 6.44
CA GLU A 88 7.71 -0.14 6.34
C GLU A 88 7.31 0.96 7.34
N PRO A 89 7.70 0.82 8.62
CA PRO A 89 7.28 1.74 9.69
C PRO A 89 7.77 3.19 9.53
N ASN A 90 8.78 3.40 8.69
CA ASN A 90 9.37 4.71 8.39
C ASN A 90 8.85 5.32 7.08
N ASN A 91 7.77 4.79 6.51
CA ASN A 91 7.18 5.32 5.29
C ASN A 91 6.51 6.69 5.56
N GLU A 92 7.19 7.77 5.19
CA GLU A 92 6.75 9.15 5.45
C GLU A 92 5.32 9.43 4.96
N GLU A 93 5.01 8.99 3.74
CA GLU A 93 3.73 9.29 3.12
C GLU A 93 2.57 8.57 3.85
N ALA A 94 2.77 7.31 4.23
CA ALA A 94 1.78 6.56 4.99
C ALA A 94 1.53 7.14 6.39
N ILE A 95 2.59 7.59 7.08
CA ILE A 95 2.45 8.26 8.39
C ILE A 95 1.64 9.55 8.22
N LEU A 96 1.95 10.37 7.20
CA LEU A 96 1.22 11.62 6.94
C LEU A 96 -0.25 11.40 6.61
N MET A 97 -0.57 10.44 5.73
CA MET A 97 -1.95 10.09 5.43
C MET A 97 -2.68 9.62 6.70
N THR A 98 -2.03 8.80 7.53
CA THR A 98 -2.60 8.34 8.81
C THR A 98 -2.84 9.50 9.79
N MET A 99 -1.94 10.49 9.84
CA MET A 99 -2.14 11.71 10.65
C MET A 99 -3.32 12.54 10.16
N LYS A 100 -3.50 12.69 8.84
CA LYS A 100 -4.64 13.42 8.26
C LYS A 100 -5.96 12.75 8.65
N ILE A 101 -6.07 11.43 8.49
CA ILE A 101 -7.24 10.65 8.94
C ILE A 101 -7.47 10.79 10.45
N ALA A 102 -6.40 10.71 11.25
CA ALA A 102 -6.52 10.85 12.71
C ALA A 102 -7.02 12.26 13.09
N LEU A 103 -6.59 13.29 12.36
CA LEU A 103 -7.03 14.68 12.57
C LEU A 103 -8.51 14.84 12.24
N GLU A 104 -8.97 14.30 11.11
CA GLU A 104 -10.38 14.29 10.69
C GLU A 104 -11.27 13.58 11.71
N LYS A 105 -10.78 12.51 12.32
CA LYS A 105 -11.47 11.76 13.39
C LYS A 105 -11.32 12.39 14.77
N SER A 106 -10.74 13.57 14.88
CA SER A 106 -10.43 14.27 16.14
C SER A 106 -9.59 13.42 17.12
N ASN A 107 -8.81 12.47 16.63
CA ASN A 107 -7.92 11.65 17.44
C ASN A 107 -6.58 12.37 17.66
N TYR A 108 -6.64 13.44 18.45
CA TYR A 108 -5.52 14.34 18.70
C TYR A 108 -4.30 13.65 19.33
N SER A 109 -4.52 12.66 20.21
CA SER A 109 -3.43 11.87 20.79
C SER A 109 -2.65 11.13 19.70
N LYS A 110 -3.36 10.45 18.80
CA LYS A 110 -2.72 9.72 17.69
C LYS A 110 -1.95 10.66 16.76
N VAL A 111 -2.49 11.85 16.47
CA VAL A 111 -1.76 12.87 15.68
C VAL A 111 -0.45 13.28 16.38
N LYS A 112 -0.49 13.56 17.68
CA LYS A 112 0.70 13.96 18.47
C LYS A 112 1.76 12.85 18.50
N ASP A 113 1.34 11.60 18.65
CA ASP A 113 2.26 10.46 18.70
C ASP A 113 2.89 10.18 17.32
N LEU A 114 2.08 10.15 16.26
CA LEU A 114 2.57 9.99 14.90
C LEU A 114 3.48 11.15 14.47
N SER A 115 3.20 12.39 14.89
CA SER A 115 4.06 13.55 14.62
C SER A 115 5.45 13.39 15.23
N LYS A 116 5.57 12.82 16.43
CA LYS A 116 6.88 12.53 17.04
C LYS A 116 7.65 11.52 16.19
N THR A 117 7.01 10.41 15.86
CA THR A 117 7.61 9.39 14.97
C THR A 117 7.99 9.98 13.62
N PHE A 118 7.12 10.81 13.04
CA PHE A 118 7.35 11.43 11.75
C PHE A 118 8.61 12.31 11.76
N ASN A 119 8.81 13.12 12.79
CA ASN A 119 10.02 13.96 12.91
C ASN A 119 11.31 13.13 12.98
N GLU A 120 11.26 11.91 13.50
CA GLU A 120 12.44 11.02 13.57
C GLU A 120 12.76 10.36 12.23
N VAL A 121 11.75 10.11 11.39
CA VAL A 121 11.90 9.36 10.13
C VAL A 121 11.86 10.21 8.87
N CYS A 122 11.34 11.44 8.94
CA CYS A 122 11.12 12.27 7.77
C CYS A 122 12.42 12.67 7.08
N LYS A 123 12.36 12.77 5.75
CA LYS A 123 13.45 13.20 4.87
C LYS A 123 12.96 14.17 3.81
N LYS A 124 11.77 13.91 3.24
CA LYS A 124 11.23 14.68 2.11
C LYS A 124 10.02 15.51 2.48
N LEU A 125 9.17 15.01 3.37
CA LEU A 125 7.87 15.63 3.68
C LEU A 125 7.86 16.28 5.07
N CYS A 126 9.03 16.62 5.63
CA CYS A 126 9.17 17.15 6.98
C CYS A 126 8.30 18.40 7.25
N ASP A 127 8.15 19.28 6.27
CA ASP A 127 7.37 20.52 6.39
C ASP A 127 5.85 20.26 6.55
N GLU A 128 5.34 19.13 6.04
CA GLU A 128 3.93 18.77 6.16
C GLU A 128 3.50 18.56 7.62
N ASN A 129 4.43 18.08 8.48
CA ASN A 129 4.14 17.88 9.89
C ASN A 129 3.78 19.19 10.59
N LYS A 130 4.48 20.27 10.23
CA LYS A 130 4.20 21.61 10.77
C LYS A 130 2.78 22.06 10.42
N SER A 131 2.35 21.86 9.18
CA SER A 131 1.00 22.19 8.73
C SER A 131 -0.08 21.40 9.48
N ILE A 132 0.16 20.12 9.75
CA ILE A 132 -0.76 19.26 10.51
C ILE A 132 -0.84 19.74 11.96
N LEU A 133 0.28 20.05 12.60
CA LEU A 133 0.31 20.54 13.98
C LEU A 133 -0.31 21.93 14.14
N GLU A 134 -0.15 22.80 13.15
CA GLU A 134 -0.84 24.10 13.10
C GLU A 134 -2.36 23.91 12.98
N THR A 135 -2.79 22.99 12.12
CA THR A 135 -4.22 22.67 12.02
C THR A 135 -4.75 22.11 13.33
N LEU A 136 -4.01 21.20 13.97
CA LEU A 136 -4.36 20.63 15.26
C LEU A 136 -4.52 21.70 16.34
N SER A 137 -3.60 22.65 16.47
CA SER A 137 -3.65 23.68 17.51
C SER A 137 -4.86 24.62 17.38
N ASN A 138 -5.39 24.76 16.16
CA ASN A 138 -6.57 25.57 15.86
C ASN A 138 -7.89 24.85 16.18
N ILE A 139 -7.91 23.51 16.14
CA ILE A 139 -9.14 22.70 16.32
C ILE A 139 -9.19 21.95 17.65
N GLU A 140 -8.05 21.68 18.29
CA GLU A 140 -8.00 21.00 19.57
C GLU A 140 -8.61 21.91 20.65
N PRO A 141 -9.65 21.44 21.38
CA PRO A 141 -10.21 22.19 22.49
C PRO A 141 -9.10 22.49 23.50
N LYS A 142 -8.93 23.77 23.83
CA LYS A 142 -8.11 24.14 24.97
C LYS A 142 -8.82 23.57 26.19
N ASN A 143 -8.25 22.52 26.78
CA ASN A 143 -8.64 22.10 28.11
C ASN A 143 -8.35 23.29 29.03
N ASN A 144 -9.36 24.12 29.27
CA ASN A 144 -9.35 25.04 30.38
C ASN A 144 -9.41 24.13 31.60
N GLU A 145 -8.23 23.78 32.12
CA GLU A 145 -8.09 23.11 33.41
C GLU A 145 -8.83 23.96 34.44
N SER A 146 -9.97 23.46 34.87
CA SER A 146 -10.70 23.90 36.07
C SER A 146 -10.11 23.24 37.30
#